data_AF-A0AA88VRF7-F1
#
_entry.id   AF-A0AA88VRF7-F1
#
_cell.length_a   1.000
_cell.length_b   1.000
_cell.length_c   1.000
_cell.angle_alpha   90.00
_cell.angle_beta   90.00
_cell.angle_gamma   90.00
#
_symmetry.space_group_name_H-M   'P 1'
#
loop_
_entity.id
_entity.type
_entity.pdbx_description
1 polymer ?
#
loop_
_entity_poly.entity_id
_entity_poly.type
_entity_poly.pdbx_seq_one_letter_code
_entity_poly.pdbx_strand_id
1 'polypeptide(L)'
;MGLELFLQGLLNHDIKVIVDLHAAPGSQNGFHHSGTRDGFLEWGESKIPETVAVIDFLAHRYAHSPSLVAIELLNEPLAPNVTFGYDVVRKYTSTAYVILSSRFGPASNSEFLPLASGLGPLVIDVHYYSLYKSFEKLNCTTEHCSHIYNKRASQLQEVTPSNGPLSFV
;
A
#
# COMPACT_ATOMS: atom_id res chain seq x y z
N MET A 1 3.73 -9.74 19.89
CA MET A 1 3.68 -8.92 21.13
C MET A 1 3.92 -7.43 20.86
N GLY A 2 4.85 -7.03 19.97
CA GLY A 2 5.18 -5.61 19.74
C GLY A 2 4.02 -4.72 19.23
N LEU A 3 3.35 -5.09 18.14
CA LEU A 3 2.31 -4.24 17.52
C LEU A 3 1.06 -4.05 18.41
N GLU A 4 0.75 -5.00 19.27
CA GLU A 4 -0.40 -4.91 20.18
C GLU A 4 -0.17 -3.89 21.31
N LEU A 5 1.02 -3.93 21.94
CA LEU A 5 1.41 -2.93 22.93
C LEU A 5 1.48 -1.53 22.30
N PHE A 6 1.93 -1.43 21.05
CA PHE A 6 1.92 -0.18 20.30
C PHE A 6 0.50 0.36 20.12
N LEU A 7 -0.42 -0.45 19.58
CA LEU A 7 -1.82 -0.03 19.37
C LEU A 7 -2.52 0.38 20.68
N GLN A 8 -2.28 -0.36 21.77
CA GLN A 8 -2.81 0.00 23.10
C GLN A 8 -2.25 1.34 23.60
N GLY A 9 -0.97 1.61 23.34
CA GLY A 9 -0.34 2.88 23.69
C GLY A 9 -1.01 4.08 23.01
N LEU A 10 -1.53 3.92 21.79
CA LEU A 10 -2.12 5.01 21.00
C LEU A 10 -3.53 5.44 21.42
N LEU A 11 -4.20 4.66 22.27
CA LEU A 11 -5.60 4.89 22.66
C LEU A 11 -5.85 6.29 23.23
N ASN A 12 -4.84 6.89 23.86
CA ASN A 12 -4.92 8.19 24.51
C ASN A 12 -4.28 9.34 23.69
N HIS A 13 -3.86 9.07 22.44
CA HIS A 13 -3.09 10.03 21.64
C HIS A 13 -3.78 10.47 20.35
N ASP A 14 -5.01 10.01 20.09
CA ASP A 14 -5.76 10.28 18.85
C ASP A 14 -4.96 9.95 17.57
N ILE A 15 -4.10 8.93 17.66
CA ILE A 15 -3.31 8.44 16.53
C ILE A 15 -4.01 7.21 15.94
N LYS A 16 -4.17 7.23 14.62
CA LYS A 16 -4.70 6.12 13.82
C LYS A 16 -3.57 5.34 13.16
N VAL A 17 -3.83 4.07 12.86
CA VAL A 17 -2.84 3.12 12.36
C VAL A 17 -3.34 2.43 11.10
N ILE A 18 -2.47 2.38 10.12
CA ILE A 18 -2.54 1.50 8.97
C ILE A 18 -1.64 0.30 9.27
N VAL A 19 -2.18 -0.91 9.14
CA VAL A 19 -1.38 -2.14 9.22
C VAL A 19 -1.04 -2.56 7.80
N ASP A 20 0.23 -2.45 7.43
CA ASP A 20 0.74 -2.79 6.10
C ASP A 20 1.49 -4.13 6.10
N LEU A 21 1.09 -5.03 5.19
CA LEU A 21 1.85 -6.24 4.88
C LEU A 21 3.03 -5.89 3.96
N HIS A 22 4.13 -5.49 4.59
CA HIS A 22 5.29 -4.98 3.87
C HIS A 22 6.12 -6.05 3.14
N ALA A 23 6.00 -7.32 3.54
CA ALA A 23 6.78 -8.42 3.01
C ALA A 23 5.94 -9.70 2.90
N ALA A 24 5.97 -10.33 1.73
CA ALA A 24 5.32 -11.62 1.48
C ALA A 24 6.34 -12.75 1.24
N PRO A 25 5.97 -14.03 1.47
CA PRO A 25 6.86 -15.16 1.25
C PRO A 25 7.42 -15.20 -0.19
N GLY A 26 8.74 -15.25 -0.32
CA GLY A 26 9.43 -15.22 -1.63
C GLY A 26 9.65 -13.83 -2.22
N SER A 27 9.25 -12.76 -1.52
CA SER A 27 9.42 -11.35 -1.91
C SER A 27 8.62 -10.94 -3.16
N GLN A 28 7.78 -9.94 -2.98
CA GLN A 28 6.87 -9.42 -4.00
C GLN A 28 7.50 -8.41 -4.97
N ASN A 29 8.73 -7.96 -4.68
CA ASN A 29 9.41 -6.94 -5.50
C ASN A 29 10.93 -7.11 -5.64
N GLY A 30 11.56 -8.08 -4.97
CA GLY A 30 13.00 -8.30 -5.06
C GLY A 30 13.83 -7.26 -4.30
N PHE A 31 13.21 -6.35 -3.55
CA PHE A 31 13.92 -5.32 -2.78
C PHE A 31 14.16 -5.75 -1.34
N HIS A 32 15.23 -5.23 -0.74
CA HIS A 32 15.60 -5.55 0.64
C HIS A 32 14.47 -5.31 1.66
N HIS A 33 13.59 -4.33 1.42
CA HIS A 33 12.45 -4.03 2.30
C HIS A 33 11.31 -5.06 2.22
N SER A 34 11.26 -5.91 1.19
CA SER A 34 10.37 -7.09 1.19
C SER A 34 11.00 -8.33 1.85
N GLY A 35 12.16 -8.16 2.50
CA GLY A 35 12.81 -9.20 3.29
C GLY A 35 13.61 -10.24 2.50
N THR A 36 13.73 -10.09 1.18
CA THR A 36 14.65 -10.92 0.39
C THR A 36 16.11 -10.61 0.70
N ARG A 37 16.95 -11.65 0.74
CA ARG A 37 18.40 -11.54 0.98
C ARG A 37 19.20 -11.43 -0.31
N ASP A 38 18.69 -11.98 -1.41
CA ASP A 38 19.39 -12.17 -2.67
C ASP A 38 18.73 -11.42 -3.84
N GLY A 39 17.63 -10.73 -3.57
CA GLY A 39 16.91 -9.93 -4.56
C GLY A 39 15.99 -10.76 -5.45
N PHE A 40 15.80 -12.06 -5.17
CA PHE A 40 14.87 -12.86 -5.95
C PHE A 40 13.41 -12.45 -5.73
N LEU A 41 12.65 -12.61 -6.82
CA LEU A 41 11.22 -12.39 -6.90
C LEU A 41 10.54 -13.75 -7.11
N GLU A 42 10.19 -14.41 -6.02
CA GLU A 42 9.59 -15.75 -6.02
C GLU A 42 8.13 -15.74 -5.52
N TRP A 43 7.64 -14.58 -5.07
CA TRP A 43 6.23 -14.41 -4.77
C TRP A 43 5.40 -14.39 -6.07
N GLY A 44 4.22 -15.01 -6.02
CA GLY A 44 3.28 -15.11 -7.14
C GLY A 44 2.04 -15.92 -6.76
N GLU A 45 1.30 -16.42 -7.76
CA GLU A 45 0.01 -17.09 -7.53
C GLU A 45 0.05 -18.25 -6.53
N SER A 46 1.12 -19.05 -6.55
CA SER A 46 1.30 -20.17 -5.61
C SER A 46 1.46 -19.74 -4.15
N LYS A 47 1.81 -18.48 -3.88
CA LYS A 47 1.99 -17.92 -2.54
C LYS A 47 0.83 -17.03 -2.09
N ILE A 48 -0.12 -16.69 -2.97
CA ILE A 48 -1.32 -15.92 -2.62
C ILE A 48 -2.09 -16.55 -1.44
N PRO A 49 -2.32 -17.88 -1.36
CA PRO A 49 -3.04 -18.46 -0.22
C PRO A 49 -2.36 -18.19 1.13
N GLU A 50 -1.03 -18.27 1.18
CA GLU A 50 -0.25 -17.97 2.40
C GLU A 50 -0.33 -16.48 2.75
N THR A 51 -0.20 -15.60 1.77
CA THR A 51 -0.36 -14.15 1.95
C THR A 51 -1.75 -13.79 2.47
N VAL A 52 -2.81 -14.40 1.90
CA VAL A 52 -4.20 -14.20 2.35
C VAL A 52 -4.40 -14.71 3.77
N ALA A 53 -3.78 -15.83 4.16
CA ALA A 53 -3.86 -16.34 5.52
C ALA A 53 -3.24 -15.37 6.54
N VAL A 54 -2.14 -14.70 6.19
CA VAL A 54 -1.53 -13.65 7.03
C VAL A 54 -2.46 -12.45 7.16
N ILE A 55 -3.08 -12.01 6.06
CA ILE A 55 -4.05 -10.89 6.07
C ILE A 55 -5.27 -11.24 6.92
N ASP A 56 -5.82 -12.46 6.78
CA ASP A 56 -6.95 -12.93 7.59
C ASP A 56 -6.60 -12.90 9.09
N PHE A 57 -5.39 -13.36 9.45
CA PHE A 57 -4.89 -13.28 10.83
C PHE A 57 -4.77 -11.84 11.34
N LEU A 58 -4.17 -10.93 10.56
CA LEU A 58 -4.01 -9.51 10.94
C LEU A 58 -5.36 -8.82 11.08
N ALA A 59 -6.27 -9.05 10.13
CA ALA A 59 -7.62 -8.50 10.16
C ALA A 59 -8.40 -9.01 11.37
N HIS A 60 -8.40 -10.32 11.61
CA HIS A 60 -9.03 -10.91 12.80
C HIS A 60 -8.48 -10.31 14.09
N ARG A 61 -7.15 -10.16 14.18
CA ARG A 61 -6.49 -9.68 15.38
C ARG A 61 -6.77 -8.21 15.68
N TYR A 62 -6.83 -7.37 14.66
CA TYR A 62 -6.82 -5.90 14.83
C TYR A 62 -8.13 -5.21 14.49
N ALA A 63 -9.11 -5.89 13.88
CA ALA A 63 -10.37 -5.29 13.43
C ALA A 63 -11.14 -4.50 14.51
N HIS A 64 -11.00 -4.89 15.78
CA HIS A 64 -11.68 -4.24 16.90
C HIS A 64 -10.81 -3.20 17.63
N SER A 65 -9.59 -2.95 17.16
CA SER A 65 -8.76 -1.88 17.70
C SER A 65 -9.32 -0.52 17.26
N PRO A 66 -9.65 0.40 18.19
CA PRO A 66 -10.20 1.72 17.84
C PRO A 66 -9.15 2.63 17.16
N SER A 67 -7.88 2.25 17.21
CA SER A 67 -6.80 2.92 16.48
C SER A 67 -6.62 2.40 15.05
N LEU A 68 -7.19 1.24 14.68
CA LEU A 68 -7.08 0.74 13.31
C LEU A 68 -7.97 1.57 12.37
N VAL A 69 -7.38 2.10 11.30
CA VAL A 69 -8.12 2.78 10.22
C VAL A 69 -8.08 2.02 8.90
N ALA A 70 -7.00 1.29 8.62
CA ALA A 70 -6.87 0.55 7.39
C ALA A 70 -5.95 -0.67 7.49
N ILE A 71 -6.09 -1.60 6.54
CA ILE A 71 -5.15 -2.69 6.29
C ILE A 71 -4.71 -2.59 4.83
N GLU A 72 -3.39 -2.50 4.62
CA GLU A 72 -2.78 -2.60 3.29
C GLU A 72 -2.39 -4.05 3.01
N LEU A 73 -2.84 -4.53 1.85
CA LEU A 73 -2.83 -5.95 1.54
C LEU A 73 -1.44 -6.46 1.16
N LEU A 74 -0.66 -5.65 0.44
CA LEU A 74 0.70 -5.97 0.05
C LEU A 74 1.41 -4.72 -0.48
N ASN A 75 2.52 -4.32 0.17
CA ASN A 75 3.31 -3.16 -0.23
C ASN A 75 4.06 -3.37 -1.56
N GLU A 76 3.93 -2.43 -2.49
CA GLU A 76 4.71 -2.29 -3.73
C GLU A 76 4.99 -3.60 -4.50
N PRO A 77 3.98 -4.40 -4.84
CA PRO A 77 4.21 -5.62 -5.61
C PRO A 77 4.59 -5.31 -7.06
N LEU A 78 5.45 -6.12 -7.67
CA LEU A 78 5.74 -6.05 -9.11
C LEU A 78 4.71 -6.84 -9.94
N ALA A 79 4.26 -7.98 -9.42
CA ALA A 79 3.40 -8.90 -10.15
C ALA A 79 1.94 -8.39 -10.28
N PRO A 80 1.24 -8.71 -11.38
CA PRO A 80 -0.20 -8.46 -11.50
C PRO A 80 -1.00 -9.36 -10.53
N ASN A 81 -2.33 -9.16 -10.46
CA ASN A 81 -3.26 -9.96 -9.63
C ASN A 81 -3.10 -9.78 -8.11
N VAL A 82 -2.93 -8.53 -7.66
CA VAL A 82 -2.74 -8.18 -6.24
C VAL A 82 -4.03 -7.74 -5.54
N THR A 83 -5.19 -7.99 -6.15
CA THR A 83 -6.52 -7.61 -5.65
C THR A 83 -7.13 -8.68 -4.73
N PHE A 84 -6.28 -9.49 -4.10
CA PHE A 84 -6.69 -10.55 -3.16
C PHE A 84 -6.99 -9.97 -1.77
N GLY A 85 -7.56 -10.78 -0.88
CA GLY A 85 -7.61 -10.46 0.55
C GLY A 85 -8.66 -9.43 0.99
N TYR A 86 -9.29 -8.69 0.07
CA TYR A 86 -10.40 -7.78 0.39
C TYR A 86 -11.49 -8.48 1.21
N ASP A 87 -11.95 -9.64 0.73
CA ASP A 87 -13.03 -10.39 1.37
C ASP A 87 -12.65 -10.89 2.76
N VAL A 88 -11.36 -11.24 3.00
CA VAL A 88 -10.94 -11.71 4.33
C VAL A 88 -10.90 -10.56 5.35
N VAL A 89 -10.52 -9.34 4.93
CA VAL A 89 -10.63 -8.16 5.80
C VAL A 89 -12.11 -7.90 6.14
N ARG A 90 -12.99 -8.02 5.14
CA ARG A 90 -14.43 -7.77 5.30
C ARG A 90 -15.15 -8.77 6.21
N LYS A 91 -14.59 -9.95 6.47
CA LYS A 91 -15.11 -10.88 7.50
C LYS A 91 -15.12 -10.27 8.90
N TYR A 92 -14.17 -9.39 9.20
CA TYR A 92 -13.93 -8.89 10.57
C TYR A 92 -14.25 -7.41 10.75
N THR A 93 -14.21 -6.62 9.68
CA THR A 93 -14.55 -5.18 9.74
C THR A 93 -15.14 -4.66 8.43
N SER A 94 -16.27 -3.95 8.56
CA SER A 94 -16.94 -3.25 7.47
C SER A 94 -16.51 -1.80 7.31
N THR A 95 -15.77 -1.26 8.30
CA THR A 95 -15.46 0.18 8.38
C THR A 95 -13.99 0.50 8.12
N ALA A 96 -13.07 -0.43 8.41
CA ALA A 96 -11.67 -0.20 8.08
C ALA A 96 -11.48 -0.14 6.56
N TYR A 97 -10.67 0.80 6.10
CA TYR A 97 -10.28 0.84 4.70
C TYR A 97 -9.42 -0.37 4.35
N VAL A 98 -9.60 -0.89 3.14
CA VAL A 98 -8.65 -1.80 2.53
C VAL A 98 -7.78 -0.95 1.60
N ILE A 99 -6.46 -1.10 1.68
CA ILE A 99 -5.52 -0.37 0.84
C ILE A 99 -4.91 -1.34 -0.18
N LEU A 100 -4.91 -0.91 -1.45
CA LEU A 100 -4.16 -1.56 -2.53
C LEU A 100 -2.99 -0.66 -2.92
N SER A 101 -1.77 -1.16 -2.70
CA SER A 101 -0.56 -0.51 -3.19
C SER A 101 -0.52 -0.55 -4.71
N SER A 102 -0.23 0.60 -5.33
CA SER A 102 0.11 0.67 -6.75
C SER A 102 1.30 -0.22 -7.02
N ARG A 103 1.27 -0.93 -8.15
CA ARG A 103 2.36 -1.83 -8.48
C ARG A 103 3.63 -1.04 -8.75
N PHE A 104 4.74 -1.56 -8.26
CA PHE A 104 6.04 -1.01 -8.58
C PHE A 104 6.36 -1.23 -10.06
N GLY A 105 7.25 -0.42 -10.62
CA GLY A 105 7.72 -0.58 -12.01
C GLY A 105 6.81 0.09 -13.04
N PRO A 106 6.56 -0.53 -14.22
CA PRO A 106 5.94 0.15 -15.36
C PRO A 106 4.41 0.21 -15.31
N ALA A 107 3.79 -0.36 -14.28
CA ALA A 107 2.34 -0.34 -14.13
C ALA A 107 1.84 1.09 -13.91
N SER A 108 0.59 1.34 -14.31
CA SER A 108 -0.03 2.64 -14.06
C SER A 108 -0.46 2.75 -12.60
N ASN A 109 -0.14 3.86 -11.94
CA ASN A 109 -0.64 4.13 -10.58
C ASN A 109 -2.17 4.29 -10.54
N SER A 110 -2.82 4.49 -11.69
CA SER A 110 -4.27 4.54 -11.81
C SER A 110 -4.94 3.19 -12.10
N GLU A 111 -4.17 2.10 -12.22
CA GLU A 111 -4.64 0.75 -12.59
C GLU A 111 -5.83 0.28 -11.74
N PHE A 112 -5.81 0.59 -10.44
CA PHE A 112 -6.83 0.12 -9.49
C PHE A 112 -7.96 1.12 -9.21
N LEU A 113 -7.93 2.34 -9.75
CA LEU A 113 -9.01 3.31 -9.53
C LEU A 113 -10.39 2.80 -9.95
N PRO A 114 -10.57 2.14 -11.13
CA PRO A 114 -11.87 1.61 -11.52
C PRO A 114 -12.40 0.55 -10.56
N LEU A 115 -11.51 -0.29 -10.02
CA LEU A 115 -11.87 -1.30 -9.02
C LEU A 115 -12.29 -0.64 -7.70
N ALA A 116 -11.50 0.33 -7.24
CA ALA A 116 -11.78 1.05 -6.00
C ALA A 116 -13.06 1.89 -6.05
N SER A 117 -13.47 2.38 -7.22
CA SER A 117 -14.79 2.99 -7.40
C SER A 117 -15.96 2.01 -7.26
N GLY A 118 -15.74 0.71 -7.50
CA GLY A 118 -16.78 -0.31 -7.51
C GLY A 118 -16.93 -1.07 -6.19
N LEU A 119 -16.01 -0.91 -5.24
CA LEU A 119 -15.97 -1.64 -3.97
C LEU A 119 -16.14 -0.69 -2.77
N GLY A 120 -16.67 -1.21 -1.66
CA GLY A 120 -16.71 -0.50 -0.37
C GLY A 120 -15.30 -0.14 0.13
N PRO A 121 -15.17 0.62 1.23
CA PRO A 121 -14.02 1.49 1.54
C PRO A 121 -12.65 0.94 1.10
N LEU A 122 -12.27 1.25 -0.13
CA LEU A 122 -11.04 0.82 -0.80
C LEU A 122 -10.24 2.07 -1.17
N VAL A 123 -8.95 2.07 -0.86
CA VAL A 123 -8.03 3.18 -1.04
C VAL A 123 -6.87 2.70 -1.88
N ILE A 124 -6.37 3.53 -2.79
CA ILE A 124 -5.16 3.23 -3.55
C ILE A 124 -3.97 3.90 -2.88
N ASP A 125 -2.93 3.14 -2.56
CA ASP A 125 -1.65 3.71 -2.12
C ASP A 125 -0.71 3.90 -3.31
N VAL A 126 -0.02 5.04 -3.35
CA VAL A 126 0.84 5.45 -4.44
C VAL A 126 2.13 6.01 -3.88
N HIS A 127 3.25 5.33 -4.12
CA HIS A 127 4.54 5.81 -3.66
C HIS A 127 5.24 6.71 -4.68
N TYR A 128 5.56 7.93 -4.26
CA TYR A 128 6.29 8.90 -5.07
C TYR A 128 7.62 9.30 -4.47
N TYR A 129 8.69 8.69 -4.98
CA TYR A 129 10.06 9.06 -4.60
C TYR A 129 10.61 10.20 -5.46
N SER A 130 11.20 11.19 -4.79
CA SER A 130 11.94 12.29 -5.42
C SER A 130 13.46 12.05 -5.35
N LEU A 131 13.84 10.80 -5.61
CA LEU A 131 15.16 10.19 -5.41
C LEU A 131 15.44 9.25 -6.62
N TYR A 132 16.64 8.69 -6.73
CA TYR A 132 17.04 7.69 -7.75
C TYR A 132 17.14 8.22 -9.19
N LYS A 133 17.17 7.30 -10.18
CA LYS A 133 17.48 7.55 -11.60
C LYS A 133 16.72 8.70 -12.27
N SER A 134 15.48 8.97 -11.85
CA SER A 134 14.65 10.07 -12.37
C SER A 134 15.10 11.44 -11.85
N PHE A 135 15.77 11.47 -10.69
CA PHE A 135 16.28 12.67 -10.03
C PHE A 135 17.80 12.82 -10.13
N GLU A 136 18.55 11.77 -10.47
CA GLU A 136 19.99 11.83 -10.76
C GLU A 136 20.35 12.81 -11.90
N LYS A 137 19.38 13.15 -12.76
CA LYS A 137 19.55 14.10 -13.87
C LYS A 137 19.26 15.55 -13.51
N LEU A 138 18.75 15.81 -12.30
CA LEU A 138 18.48 17.16 -11.81
C LEU A 138 19.69 17.61 -10.98
N ASN A 139 20.26 18.75 -11.34
CA ASN A 139 21.56 19.19 -10.85
C ASN A 139 21.46 20.25 -9.75
N CYS A 140 20.28 20.83 -9.52
CA CYS A 140 20.09 21.87 -8.51
C CYS A 140 18.68 21.91 -7.92
N THR A 141 18.55 22.55 -6.74
CA THR A 141 17.27 22.70 -6.02
C THR A 141 16.14 23.25 -6.89
N THR A 142 16.43 24.23 -7.75
CA THR A 142 15.42 24.83 -8.64
C THR A 142 14.83 23.82 -9.62
N GLU A 143 15.64 22.92 -10.17
CA GLU A 143 15.18 21.86 -11.07
C GLU A 143 14.35 20.82 -10.32
N HIS A 144 14.75 20.47 -9.09
CA HIS A 144 13.95 19.59 -8.20
C HIS A 144 12.58 20.22 -7.89
N CYS A 145 12.55 21.48 -7.46
CA CYS A 145 11.29 22.20 -7.22
C CYS A 145 10.44 22.24 -8.49
N SER A 146 11.05 22.54 -9.64
CA SER A 146 10.35 22.56 -10.92
C SER A 146 9.76 21.20 -11.29
N HIS A 147 10.45 20.09 -11.01
CA HIS A 147 9.91 18.75 -11.21
C HIS A 147 8.71 18.49 -10.30
N ILE A 148 8.79 18.85 -9.02
CA ILE A 148 7.67 18.67 -8.08
C ILE A 148 6.45 19.47 -8.56
N TYR A 149 6.61 20.77 -8.84
CA TYR A 149 5.49 21.62 -9.22
C TYR A 149 4.90 21.27 -10.59
N ASN A 150 5.72 20.89 -11.57
CA ASN A 150 5.26 20.73 -12.96
C ASN A 150 5.02 19.26 -13.37
N LYS A 151 5.56 18.28 -12.64
CA LYS A 151 5.38 16.85 -12.94
C LYS A 151 4.63 16.12 -11.84
N ARG A 152 5.07 16.26 -10.57
CA ARG A 152 4.42 15.56 -9.46
C ARG A 152 2.98 16.01 -9.26
N ALA A 153 2.70 17.31 -9.43
CA ALA A 153 1.34 17.84 -9.34
C ALA A 153 0.36 17.15 -10.31
N SER A 154 0.76 16.95 -11.57
CA SER A 154 -0.08 16.24 -12.56
C SER A 154 -0.23 14.75 -12.22
N GLN A 155 0.84 14.09 -11.80
CA GLN A 155 0.79 12.69 -11.36
C GLN A 155 -0.14 12.49 -10.15
N LEU A 156 -0.10 13.40 -9.19
CA LEU A 156 -1.03 13.41 -8.05
C LEU A 156 -2.48 13.54 -8.53
N GLN A 157 -2.75 14.48 -9.45
CA GLN A 157 -4.10 14.68 -10.00
C GLN A 157 -4.64 13.43 -10.70
N GLU A 158 -3.79 12.65 -11.38
CA GLU A 158 -4.18 11.40 -12.03
C GLU A 158 -4.71 10.35 -11.04
N VAL A 159 -4.17 10.33 -9.81
CA VAL A 159 -4.56 9.38 -8.77
C VAL A 159 -5.51 9.97 -7.73
N THR A 160 -5.79 11.28 -7.73
CA THR A 160 -6.75 11.93 -6.84
C THR A 160 -7.90 12.62 -7.60
N PRO A 161 -8.70 11.89 -8.41
CA PRO A 161 -9.83 12.47 -9.12
C PRO A 161 -10.93 12.95 -8.16
N SER A 162 -11.53 14.12 -8.42
CA SER A 162 -12.46 14.80 -7.49
C SER A 162 -13.71 14.01 -7.07
N ASN A 163 -14.10 12.99 -7.83
CA ASN A 163 -15.24 12.09 -7.54
C ASN A 163 -14.86 10.61 -7.60
N GLY A 164 -13.57 10.28 -7.53
CA GLY A 164 -13.12 8.90 -7.54
C GLY A 164 -12.87 8.35 -6.14
N PRO A 165 -12.26 7.16 -6.05
CA PRO A 165 -11.93 6.54 -4.79
C PRO A 165 -10.85 7.37 -4.07
N LEU A 166 -10.71 7.13 -2.77
CA LEU A 166 -9.64 7.74 -1.99
C LEU A 166 -8.28 7.20 -2.44
N SER A 167 -7.27 8.05 -2.35
CA SER A 167 -5.88 7.66 -2.53
C SER A 167 -5.03 8.13 -1.35
N PHE A 168 -4.06 7.30 -0.99
CA PHE A 168 -3.00 7.58 -0.04
C PHE A 168 -1.71 7.78 -0.83
N VAL A 169 -1.00 8.89 -0.61
CA VAL A 169 0.15 9.33 -1.41
C VAL A 169 1.19 10.00 -0.54
#